data_AF-A0A1H3KQI0-F1
#
_entry.id   AF-A0A1H3KQI0-F1
#
_cell.length_a   1.000
_cell.length_b   1.000
_cell.length_c   1.000
_cell.angle_alpha   90.00
_cell.angle_beta   90.00
_cell.angle_gamma   90.00
#
_symmetry.space_group_name_H-M   'P 1'
#
loop_
_entity.id
_entity.type
_entity.pdbx_description
1 polymer ?
#
loop_
_entity_poly.entity_id
_entity_poly.type
_entity_poly.pdbx_seq_one_letter_code
_entity_poly.pdbx_strand_id
1 'polypeptide(L)'
;MYYLCTNIMDWEPERLWRTYTILTDLEAVFRSLKSELGMRPVYHQTAQRVEAHLWITLLAYHLVHHIRMRLKAEGIHDSWDMLRQRMRTHMHVTTPMRTKDNKTLHIRKASRPEPWQQVIYQALNLSSNPGEICKTVILDKD
;
A
#
# COMPACT_ATOMS: atom_id res chain seq x y z
N MET A 1 12.78 -18.14 -20.32
CA MET A 1 11.86 -19.30 -20.21
C MET A 1 11.66 -19.57 -18.72
N TYR A 2 10.42 -19.52 -18.23
CA TYR A 2 10.11 -19.80 -16.83
C TYR A 2 9.64 -21.25 -16.72
N TYR A 3 10.24 -22.02 -15.81
CA TYR A 3 9.85 -23.40 -15.52
C TYR A 3 9.23 -23.45 -14.13
N LEU A 4 8.08 -24.12 -14.02
CA LEU A 4 7.42 -24.35 -12.74
C LEU A 4 7.69 -25.79 -12.30
N CYS A 5 8.35 -25.96 -11.17
CA CYS A 5 8.55 -27.28 -10.55
C CYS A 5 7.51 -27.45 -9.43
N THR A 6 6.74 -28.54 -9.48
CA THR A 6 5.77 -28.89 -8.44
C THR A 6 5.81 -30.39 -8.18
N ASN A 7 5.45 -30.80 -6.96
CA ASN A 7 5.20 -32.19 -6.60
C ASN A 7 3.71 -32.57 -6.73
N ILE A 8 2.86 -31.63 -7.16
CA ILE A 8 1.44 -31.83 -7.40
C ILE A 8 1.25 -32.34 -8.82
N MET A 9 0.81 -33.59 -8.96
CA MET A 9 0.70 -34.27 -10.26
C MET A 9 -0.71 -34.22 -10.84
N ASP A 10 -1.72 -34.00 -10.01
CA ASP A 10 -3.14 -34.18 -10.39
C ASP A 10 -3.85 -32.86 -10.74
N TRP A 11 -3.10 -31.77 -10.92
CA TRP A 11 -3.67 -30.45 -11.20
C TRP A 11 -3.51 -30.06 -12.66
N GLU A 12 -4.59 -29.51 -13.22
CA GLU A 12 -4.53 -28.87 -14.53
C GLU A 12 -3.48 -27.76 -14.57
N PRO A 13 -2.68 -27.66 -15.66
CA PRO A 13 -1.62 -26.67 -15.79
C PRO A 13 -2.06 -25.23 -15.53
N GLU A 14 -3.28 -24.87 -15.96
CA GLU A 14 -3.85 -23.53 -15.73
C GLU A 14 -4.09 -23.26 -14.24
N ARG A 15 -4.62 -24.24 -13.50
CA ARG A 15 -4.84 -24.14 -12.06
C ARG A 15 -3.52 -23.99 -11.32
N LEU A 16 -2.51 -24.78 -11.72
CA LEU A 16 -1.17 -24.74 -11.15
C LEU A 16 -0.52 -23.36 -11.35
N TRP A 17 -0.55 -22.84 -12.58
CA TRP A 17 -0.03 -21.51 -12.91
C TRP A 17 -0.75 -20.40 -12.13
N ARG A 18 -2.09 -20.44 -12.08
CA ARG A 18 -2.89 -19.47 -11.34
C ARG A 18 -2.53 -19.48 -9.85
N THR A 19 -2.35 -20.66 -9.27
CA THR A 19 -2.02 -20.81 -7.85
C THR A 19 -0.62 -20.30 -7.56
N TYR A 20 0.36 -20.65 -8.39
CA TYR A 20 1.71 -20.12 -8.28
C TYR A 20 1.74 -18.59 -8.36
N THR A 21 1.02 -18.01 -9.32
CA THR A 21 0.93 -16.55 -9.49
C THR A 21 0.34 -15.89 -8.23
N ILE A 22 -0.68 -16.50 -7.60
CA ILE A 22 -1.25 -16.03 -6.33
C ILE A 22 -0.20 -16.07 -5.21
N LEU A 23 0.57 -17.16 -5.11
CA LEU A 23 1.64 -17.29 -4.09
C LEU A 23 2.75 -16.26 -4.28
N THR A 24 3.21 -16.03 -5.51
CA THR A 24 4.21 -15.01 -5.80
C THR A 24 3.71 -13.61 -5.46
N ASP A 25 2.44 -13.32 -5.73
CA ASP A 25 1.84 -12.04 -5.34
C ASP A 25 1.73 -11.88 -3.82
N LEU A 26 1.31 -12.94 -3.12
CA LEU A 26 1.31 -13.00 -1.65
C LEU A 26 2.70 -12.66 -1.09
N GLU A 27 3.75 -13.27 -1.62
CA GLU A 27 5.12 -12.99 -1.20
C GLU A 27 5.54 -11.54 -1.43
N ALA A 28 5.16 -10.94 -2.56
CA ALA A 28 5.44 -9.54 -2.85
C ALA A 28 4.75 -8.60 -1.86
N VAL A 29 3.48 -8.87 -1.54
CA VAL A 29 2.72 -8.13 -0.51
C VAL A 29 3.35 -8.30 0.87
N PHE A 30 3.73 -9.52 1.26
CA PHE A 30 4.39 -9.76 2.55
C PHE A 30 5.74 -9.08 2.65
N ARG A 31 6.54 -9.10 1.58
CA ARG A 31 7.83 -8.42 1.52
C ARG A 31 7.67 -6.91 1.67
N SER A 32 6.65 -6.34 1.01
CA SER A 32 6.27 -4.93 1.14
C SER A 32 5.93 -4.57 2.58
N LEU A 33 4.99 -5.28 3.19
CA LEU A 33 4.47 -4.96 4.52
C LEU A 33 5.52 -5.08 5.61
N LYS A 34 6.36 -6.13 5.56
CA LYS A 34 7.43 -6.34 6.55
C LYS A 34 8.46 -5.22 6.56
N SER A 35 8.76 -4.64 5.39
CA SER A 35 9.69 -3.52 5.27
C SER A 35 9.08 -2.21 5.80
N GLU A 36 7.83 -1.91 5.46
CA GLU A 36 7.20 -0.62 5.79
C GLU A 36 6.66 -0.53 7.22
N LEU A 37 6.16 -1.65 7.78
CA LEU A 37 5.65 -1.68 9.14
C LEU A 37 6.77 -1.77 10.20
N GLY A 38 8.04 -1.70 9.79
CA GLY A 38 9.17 -1.85 10.71
C GLY A 38 9.21 -3.21 11.40
N MET A 39 8.57 -4.24 10.81
CA MET A 39 8.44 -5.59 11.40
C MET A 39 9.73 -6.42 11.26
N ARG A 40 10.86 -5.77 11.00
CA ARG A 40 12.19 -6.38 10.97
C ARG A 40 13.09 -5.78 12.08
N PRO A 41 13.79 -6.62 12.86
CA PRO A 41 13.89 -8.07 12.72
C PRO A 41 12.67 -8.80 13.29
N VAL A 42 12.31 -9.88 12.60
CA VAL A 42 11.24 -10.83 12.95
C VAL A 42 11.73 -11.67 14.14
N TYR A 43 11.91 -11.07 15.31
CA TYR A 43 12.08 -11.83 16.56
C TYR A 43 10.69 -12.24 17.05
N HIS A 44 10.07 -13.18 16.34
CA HIS A 44 8.81 -13.78 16.75
C HIS A 44 9.06 -14.78 17.88
N GLN A 45 9.40 -14.25 19.05
CA GLN A 45 9.82 -15.08 20.19
C GLN A 45 8.63 -15.54 21.03
N THR A 46 7.46 -14.89 20.90
CA THR A 46 6.24 -15.25 21.64
C THR A 46 5.10 -15.61 20.69
N ALA A 47 4.32 -16.62 21.06
CA ALA A 47 3.17 -17.08 20.28
C ALA A 47 2.18 -15.94 19.96
N GLN A 48 1.95 -15.04 20.92
CA GLN A 48 1.06 -13.89 20.74
C GLN A 48 1.53 -12.93 19.63
N ARG A 49 2.84 -12.67 19.51
CA ARG A 49 3.37 -11.80 18.45
C ARG A 49 3.30 -12.47 17.08
N VAL A 50 3.47 -13.80 17.02
CA VAL A 50 3.26 -14.58 15.80
C VAL A 50 1.81 -14.45 15.34
N GLU A 51 0.86 -14.70 16.24
CA GLU A 51 -0.56 -14.65 15.95
C GLU A 51 -0.99 -13.27 15.44
N ALA A 52 -0.62 -12.19 16.14
CA ALA A 52 -0.91 -10.83 15.70
C ALA A 52 -0.31 -10.52 14.31
N HIS A 53 0.92 -11.00 14.04
CA HIS A 53 1.54 -10.81 12.74
C HIS A 53 0.78 -11.53 11.63
N LEU A 54 0.33 -12.77 11.86
CA LEU A 54 -0.49 -13.52 10.90
C LEU A 54 -1.79 -12.78 10.59
N TRP A 55 -2.46 -12.23 11.61
CA TRP A 55 -3.69 -11.45 11.43
C TRP A 55 -3.49 -10.20 10.59
N ILE A 56 -2.51 -9.35 10.94
CA ILE A 56 -2.22 -8.11 10.19
C ILE A 56 -1.84 -8.45 8.74
N THR A 57 -1.06 -9.52 8.56
CA THR A 57 -0.59 -9.99 7.27
C THR A 57 -1.75 -10.47 6.38
N LEU A 58 -2.69 -11.23 6.95
CA LEU A 58 -3.89 -11.68 6.24
C LEU A 58 -4.80 -10.51 5.83
N LEU A 59 -5.04 -9.57 6.75
CA LEU A 59 -5.84 -8.37 6.47
C LEU A 59 -5.24 -7.54 5.34
N ALA A 60 -3.92 -7.33 5.39
CA ALA A 60 -3.23 -6.56 4.38
C ALA A 60 -3.22 -7.28 3.02
N TYR A 61 -3.13 -8.61 2.99
CA TYR A 61 -3.33 -9.37 1.74
C TYR A 61 -4.71 -9.13 1.15
N HIS A 62 -5.78 -9.26 1.94
CA HIS A 62 -7.14 -9.01 1.44
C HIS A 62 -7.30 -7.61 0.88
N LEU A 63 -6.73 -6.60 1.56
CA LEU A 63 -6.76 -5.22 1.08
C LEU A 63 -6.04 -5.06 -0.26
N VAL A 64 -4.80 -5.54 -0.37
CA VAL A 64 -4.03 -5.43 -1.63
C VAL A 64 -4.70 -6.23 -2.74
N HIS A 65 -5.14 -7.46 -2.46
CA HIS A 65 -5.83 -8.30 -3.43
C HIS A 65 -7.09 -7.62 -3.95
N HIS A 66 -7.90 -7.04 -3.07
CA HIS A 66 -9.09 -6.29 -3.45
C HIS A 66 -8.77 -5.08 -4.34
N ILE A 67 -7.74 -4.30 -3.98
CA ILE A 67 -7.28 -3.17 -4.80
C ILE A 67 -6.86 -3.66 -6.21
N ARG A 68 -6.01 -4.69 -6.27
CA ARG A 68 -5.52 -5.25 -7.54
C ARG A 68 -6.64 -5.84 -8.40
N MET A 69 -7.62 -6.50 -7.78
CA MET A 69 -8.79 -7.03 -8.47
C MET A 69 -9.61 -5.92 -9.15
N ARG A 70 -9.84 -4.80 -8.45
CA ARG A 70 -10.55 -3.65 -9.03
C ARG A 70 -9.75 -2.97 -10.14
N LEU A 71 -8.45 -2.77 -9.93
CA LEU A 71 -7.56 -2.22 -10.96
C LEU A 71 -7.52 -3.12 -12.21
N LYS A 72 -7.49 -4.45 -12.02
CA LYS A 72 -7.49 -5.43 -13.11
C LYS A 72 -8.78 -5.38 -13.93
N ALA A 73 -9.93 -5.14 -13.29
CA ALA A 73 -11.21 -4.99 -13.99
C ALA A 73 -11.21 -3.76 -14.92
N GLU A 74 -10.48 -2.70 -14.55
CA GLU A 74 -10.28 -1.48 -15.35
C GLU A 74 -9.06 -1.57 -16.30
N GLY A 75 -8.51 -2.77 -16.51
CA GLY A 75 -7.39 -3.00 -17.44
C GLY A 75 -5.99 -2.67 -16.90
N ILE A 76 -5.85 -2.36 -15.61
CA ILE A 76 -4.55 -2.09 -14.97
C ILE A 76 -4.01 -3.38 -14.36
N HIS A 77 -3.00 -3.95 -15.01
CA HIS A 77 -2.41 -5.26 -14.66
C HIS A 77 -1.10 -5.19 -13.87
N ASP A 78 -0.79 -4.04 -13.26
CA ASP A 78 0.45 -3.83 -12.54
C ASP A 78 0.65 -4.82 -11.38
N SER A 79 1.92 -5.15 -11.11
CA SER A 79 2.32 -5.81 -9.86
C SER A 79 2.16 -4.85 -8.67
N TRP A 80 2.05 -5.39 -7.46
CA TRP A 80 1.99 -4.57 -6.25
C TRP A 80 3.20 -3.64 -6.12
N ASP A 81 4.40 -4.11 -6.46
CA ASP A 81 5.63 -3.31 -6.42
C ASP A 81 5.58 -2.13 -7.39
N MET A 82 5.07 -2.36 -8.60
CA MET A 82 4.92 -1.31 -9.61
C MET A 82 3.87 -0.26 -9.18
N LEU A 83 2.73 -0.71 -8.64
CA LEU A 83 1.71 0.20 -8.10
C LEU A 83 2.29 1.08 -6.99
N ARG A 84 3.02 0.50 -6.04
CA ARG A 84 3.69 1.26 -4.98
C ARG A 84 4.70 2.26 -5.54
N GLN A 85 5.51 1.85 -6.51
CA GLN A 85 6.49 2.73 -7.14
C GLN A 85 5.82 3.94 -7.81
N ARG A 86 4.72 3.71 -8.53
CA ARG A 86 3.92 4.74 -9.20
C ARG A 86 3.22 5.68 -8.22
N MET A 87 2.77 5.17 -7.08
CA MET A 87 2.11 5.97 -6.05
C MET A 87 3.08 6.70 -5.12
N ARG A 88 4.39 6.39 -5.17
CA ARG A 88 5.39 6.89 -4.21
C ARG A 88 5.52 8.41 -4.16
N THR A 89 5.25 9.11 -5.26
CA THR A 89 5.38 10.58 -5.35
C THR A 89 4.18 11.33 -4.79
N HIS A 90 3.04 10.65 -4.58
CA HIS A 90 1.88 11.26 -3.95
C HIS A 90 1.96 11.12 -2.43
N MET A 91 2.16 12.25 -1.74
CA MET A 91 2.42 12.26 -0.30
C MET A 91 1.51 13.24 0.42
N HIS A 92 1.32 13.01 1.73
CA HIS A 92 0.66 13.96 2.60
C HIS A 92 1.71 14.90 3.21
N VAL A 93 1.66 16.18 2.87
CA VAL A 93 2.67 17.18 3.26
C VAL A 93 2.12 18.09 4.35
N THR A 94 2.93 18.37 5.37
CA THR A 94 2.65 19.40 6.38
C THR A 94 3.52 20.62 6.11
N THR A 95 2.90 21.74 5.78
CA THR A 95 3.57 23.02 5.56
C THR A 95 3.33 23.95 6.74
N PRO A 96 4.36 24.27 7.54
CA PRO A 96 4.28 25.33 8.55
C PRO A 96 4.42 26.70 7.87
N MET A 97 3.60 27.66 8.29
CA MET A 97 3.70 29.07 7.86
C MET A 97 3.50 29.99 9.06
N ARG A 98 4.25 31.10 9.09
CA ARG A 98 4.12 32.12 10.12
C ARG A 98 3.07 33.13 9.69
N THR A 99 2.09 33.36 10.56
CA THR A 99 1.03 34.35 10.35
C THR A 99 1.52 35.74 10.76
N LYS A 100 0.82 36.79 10.31
CA LYS A 100 1.11 38.18 10.72
C LYS A 100 1.04 38.38 12.25
N ASP A 101 0.23 37.57 12.93
CA ASP A 101 0.03 37.59 14.38
C ASP A 101 1.09 36.78 15.15
N ASN A 102 2.24 36.48 14.54
CA ASN A 102 3.33 35.70 15.13
C ASN A 102 2.94 34.28 15.58
N LYS A 103 1.85 33.71 15.04
CA LYS A 103 1.42 32.32 15.28
C LYS A 103 1.89 31.41 14.15
N THR A 104 2.20 30.15 14.47
CA THR A 104 2.60 29.15 13.48
C THR A 104 1.39 28.33 13.02
N LEU A 105 1.02 28.45 11.75
CA LEU A 105 -0.05 27.68 11.12
C LEU A 105 0.54 26.47 10.40
N HIS A 106 0.15 25.27 10.82
CA HIS A 106 0.46 24.02 10.14
C HIS A 106 -0.71 23.66 9.21
N ILE A 107 -0.45 23.61 7.90
CA ILE A 107 -1.40 23.10 6.92
C ILE A 107 -0.95 21.73 6.48
N ARG A 108 -1.77 20.71 6.73
CA ARG A 108 -1.53 19.34 6.31
C ARG A 108 -2.49 18.99 5.18
N LYS A 109 -1.96 18.68 3.99
CA LYS A 109 -2.74 18.30 2.80
C LYS A 109 -2.00 17.30 1.90
N ALA A 110 -2.74 16.56 1.08
CA ALA A 110 -2.16 15.75 0.01
C ALA A 110 -1.46 16.62 -1.06
N SER A 111 -0.38 16.13 -1.64
CA SER A 111 0.23 16.71 -2.83
C SER A 111 -0.69 16.55 -4.04
N ARG A 112 -0.45 17.31 -5.11
CA ARG A 112 -1.25 17.16 -6.33
C ARG A 112 -0.89 15.83 -7.00
N PRO A 113 -1.86 14.94 -7.29
CA PRO A 113 -1.58 13.68 -7.96
C PRO A 113 -1.17 13.90 -9.41
N GLU A 114 -0.18 13.14 -9.86
CA GLU A 114 0.22 13.06 -11.26
C GLU A 114 -0.89 12.43 -12.12
N PRO A 115 -0.92 12.65 -13.45
CA PRO A 115 -1.96 12.11 -14.33
C PRO A 115 -2.14 10.59 -14.18
N TRP A 116 -1.04 9.84 -14.07
CA TRP A 116 -1.12 8.39 -13.90
C TRP A 116 -1.73 7.97 -12.55
N GLN A 117 -1.47 8.73 -11.48
CA GLN A 117 -2.06 8.48 -10.17
C GLN A 117 -3.56 8.76 -10.18
N GLN A 118 -4.01 9.77 -10.94
CA GLN A 118 -5.43 10.06 -11.13
C GLN A 118 -6.16 8.88 -11.79
N VAL A 119 -5.53 8.22 -12.77
CA VAL A 119 -6.09 7.01 -13.40
C VAL A 119 -6.33 5.90 -12.36
N ILE A 120 -5.38 5.68 -11.46
CA ILE A 120 -5.52 4.69 -10.36
C ILE A 120 -6.68 5.07 -9.42
N TYR A 121 -6.80 6.35 -9.03
CA TYR A 121 -7.91 6.80 -8.19
C TYR A 121 -9.27 6.68 -8.86
N GLN A 122 -9.35 7.02 -10.15
CA GLN A 122 -10.57 6.88 -10.95
C GLN A 122 -11.00 5.40 -11.04
N ALA A 123 -10.05 4.51 -11.36
CA ALA A 123 -10.31 3.06 -11.41
C ALA A 123 -10.77 2.48 -10.06
N LEU A 124 -10.34 3.08 -8.94
CA LEU A 124 -10.78 2.70 -7.60
C LEU A 124 -12.04 3.45 -7.14
N ASN A 125 -12.58 4.37 -7.95
CA ASN A 125 -13.67 5.27 -7.57
C ASN A 125 -13.39 6.02 -6.26
N LEU A 126 -12.19 6.61 -6.16
CA LEU A 126 -11.70 7.35 -5.00
C LEU A 126 -11.41 8.82 -5.36
N SER A 127 -11.48 9.70 -4.37
CA SER A 127 -10.98 11.08 -4.52
C SER A 127 -9.49 11.07 -4.84
N SER A 128 -9.08 11.88 -5.82
CA SER A 128 -7.67 12.03 -6.20
C SER A 128 -6.84 12.76 -5.15
N ASN A 129 -7.46 13.43 -4.18
CA ASN A 129 -6.79 14.03 -3.01
C ASN A 129 -7.35 13.37 -1.74
N PRO A 130 -6.75 12.27 -1.28
CA PRO A 130 -7.20 11.58 -0.08
C PRO A 130 -6.82 12.35 1.18
N GLY A 131 -7.76 12.44 2.13
CA GLY A 131 -7.61 13.17 3.38
C GLY A 131 -8.03 14.64 3.27
N GLU A 132 -8.68 15.14 4.31
CA GLU A 132 -9.07 16.54 4.40
C GLU A 132 -7.86 17.45 4.63
N ILE A 133 -8.01 18.74 4.30
CA ILE A 133 -7.00 19.75 4.62
C ILE A 133 -7.13 20.08 6.10
N CYS A 134 -6.19 19.61 6.92
CA CYS A 134 -6.14 19.95 8.33
C CYS A 134 -5.32 21.22 8.53
N LYS A 135 -5.91 22.19 9.24
CA LYS A 135 -5.25 23.43 9.66
C LYS A 135 -5.12 23.43 11.18
N THR A 136 -3.91 23.52 11.68
CA THR A 136 -3.64 23.60 13.11
C THR A 136 -2.86 24.87 13.40
N VAL A 137 -3.38 25.73 14.28
CA VAL A 137 -2.68 26.93 14.75
C VAL A 137 -1.96 26.59 16.04
N ILE A 138 -0.64 26.75 16.04
CA ILE A 138 0.20 26.61 17.23
C ILE A 138 0.55 28.01 17.71
N LEU A 139 0.27 28.27 18.98
CA LEU A 139 0.77 29.45 19.67
C LEU A 139 2.24 29.18 19.99
N ASP A 140 3.12 30.05 19.53
CA ASP A 140 4.52 29.97 19.92
C ASP A 140 4.56 30.22 21.44
N LYS A 141 5.06 29.25 22.20
CA LYS A 141 5.29 29.40 23.65
C LYS A 141 6.47 30.34 23.83
N ASP A 142 6.27 31.40 24.60
CA ASP A 142 7.33 32.25 25.16
C ASP A 142 8.34 31.43 25.98
#